data_AF-P46565-F1
#
_entry.id   AF-P46565-F1
#
_cell.length_a   1.000
_cell.length_b   1.000
_cell.length_c   1.000
_cell.angle_alpha   90.00
_cell.angle_beta   90.00
_cell.angle_gamma   90.00
#
_symmetry.space_group_name_H-M   'P 1'
#
loop_
_entity.id
_entity.type
_entity.pdbx_description
1 polymer ?
#
loop_
_entity_poly.entity_id
_entity_poly.type
_entity_poly.pdbx_seq_one_letter_code
_entity_poly.pdbx_strand_id
1 'polypeptide(L)'
;MSGNSSTPNQGINCDPSYSYVMENFKYFVQVAYLAPAVFLYSRILYVVWVQHKKSYGYHPFFMVYSMVGLILVLLDIFITRLFVYVPQLCLPAAQFFISNPFLMELYYPLLNYLHCAQPFIQIFLTTNRMSSVLWPVDHEKFWKINFSRILILNLIAPFFFIWNTIISKKVLIFYFGGFYINYLKIIPWASMSLFLFIIRSAVVMITVVTTSITFWKMSHMKNRLKKSEGTLCKACAANSICFLVPAVFEAMKVLNTDWGKHWLAYLVQPFAWDVLNVGSPLVMIFASGQLRTHAFNIKRPVLKRSNSILVSSMTN
;
A
#
# COMPACT_ATOMS: atom_id res chain seq x y z
N MET A 1 29.82 -29.52 3.46
CA MET A 1 30.55 -29.22 2.22
C MET A 1 30.89 -27.75 2.22
N SER A 2 32.19 -27.47 2.23
CA SER A 2 32.84 -26.17 2.38
C SER A 2 32.39 -25.19 1.29
N GLY A 3 31.57 -24.21 1.66
CA GLY A 3 31.16 -23.11 0.79
C GLY A 3 31.85 -21.83 1.22
N ASN A 4 32.94 -21.48 0.54
CA ASN A 4 33.57 -20.16 0.62
C ASN A 4 32.50 -19.07 0.44
N SER A 5 32.15 -18.38 1.53
CA SER A 5 31.44 -17.12 1.50
C SER A 5 32.43 -16.02 1.08
N SER A 6 32.79 -16.00 -0.21
CA SER A 6 33.45 -14.86 -0.83
C SER A 6 32.52 -13.66 -0.71
N THR A 7 32.93 -12.68 0.09
CA THR A 7 32.41 -11.31 0.05
C THR A 7 32.42 -10.83 -1.40
N PRO A 8 31.29 -10.36 -1.97
CA PRO A 8 31.33 -9.77 -3.30
C PRO A 8 32.20 -8.51 -3.22
N ASN A 9 33.31 -8.50 -3.96
CA ASN A 9 34.08 -7.27 -4.20
C ASN A 9 33.11 -6.20 -4.68
N GLN A 10 32.99 -5.10 -3.91
CA GLN A 10 32.16 -3.94 -4.22
C GLN A 10 32.78 -3.11 -5.37
N GLY A 11 33.02 -3.75 -6.52
CA GLY A 11 33.25 -3.03 -7.76
C GLY A 11 31.94 -2.38 -8.20
N ILE A 12 31.98 -1.07 -8.50
CA ILE A 12 30.83 -0.38 -9.11
C ILE A 12 30.68 -0.93 -10.53
N ASN A 13 29.70 -1.79 -10.74
CA ASN A 13 29.48 -2.50 -12.01
C ASN A 13 28.21 -1.97 -12.71
N CYS A 14 28.15 -0.67 -12.96
CA CYS A 14 27.12 -0.11 -13.83
C CYS A 14 27.38 -0.59 -15.26
N ASP A 15 26.56 -1.50 -15.77
CA ASP A 15 26.75 -2.12 -17.09
C ASP A 15 26.34 -1.14 -18.22
N PRO A 16 27.28 -0.68 -19.06
CA PRO A 16 27.00 0.24 -20.15
C PRO A 16 26.28 -0.42 -21.35
N SER A 17 26.07 -1.74 -21.34
CA SER A 17 25.38 -2.45 -22.42
C SER A 17 23.88 -2.12 -22.53
N TYR A 18 23.27 -1.57 -21.48
CA TYR A 18 21.87 -1.19 -21.47
C TYR A 18 21.62 0.14 -22.21
N SER A 19 20.65 0.13 -23.12
CA SER A 19 20.27 1.35 -23.86
C SER A 19 19.65 2.40 -22.93
N TYR A 20 20.32 3.53 -22.80
CA TYR A 20 19.86 4.70 -22.04
C TYR A 20 18.44 5.14 -22.40
N VAL A 21 18.08 5.10 -23.69
CA VAL A 21 16.75 5.51 -24.16
C VAL A 21 15.69 4.53 -23.67
N MET A 22 15.96 3.23 -23.77
CA MET A 22 15.01 2.19 -23.39
C MET A 22 14.76 2.18 -21.88
N GLU A 23 15.81 2.27 -21.07
CA GLU A 23 15.66 2.27 -19.61
C GLU A 23 14.95 3.54 -19.10
N ASN A 24 15.32 4.72 -19.63
CA ASN A 24 14.61 5.97 -19.30
C ASN A 24 13.14 5.92 -19.71
N PHE A 25 12.83 5.28 -20.85
CA PHE A 25 11.45 5.09 -21.28
C PHE A 25 10.67 4.21 -20.30
N LYS A 26 11.28 3.12 -19.77
CA LYS A 26 10.65 2.32 -18.70
C LYS A 26 10.37 3.16 -17.46
N TYR A 27 11.32 4.00 -17.04
CA TYR A 27 11.11 4.93 -15.94
C TYR A 27 9.92 5.87 -16.21
N PHE A 28 9.85 6.49 -17.39
CA PHE A 28 8.78 7.41 -17.75
C PHE A 28 7.41 6.73 -17.74
N VAL A 29 7.29 5.53 -18.31
CA VAL A 29 6.06 4.72 -18.26
C VAL A 29 5.67 4.43 -16.81
N GLN A 30 6.65 4.10 -15.97
CA GLN A 30 6.43 3.85 -14.54
C GLN A 30 5.95 5.06 -13.76
N VAL A 31 6.52 6.23 -14.01
CA VAL A 31 6.06 7.50 -13.43
C VAL A 31 4.67 7.84 -13.93
N ALA A 32 4.37 7.61 -15.22
CA ALA A 32 3.08 7.95 -15.81
C ALA A 32 1.90 7.23 -15.14
N TYR A 33 2.05 5.96 -14.73
CA TYR A 33 0.97 5.28 -13.98
C TYR A 33 1.01 5.50 -12.47
N LEU A 34 2.16 5.85 -11.88
CA LEU A 34 2.25 6.17 -10.45
C LEU A 34 1.83 7.60 -10.10
N ALA A 35 2.04 8.56 -11.01
CA ALA A 35 1.68 9.96 -10.80
C ALA A 35 0.19 10.16 -10.47
N PRO A 36 -0.76 9.47 -11.13
CA PRO A 36 -2.16 9.45 -10.70
C PRO A 36 -2.33 9.02 -9.25
N ALA A 37 -1.62 7.99 -8.77
CA ALA A 37 -1.72 7.56 -7.37
C ALA A 37 -1.21 8.63 -6.40
N VAL A 38 -0.08 9.29 -6.69
CA VAL A 38 0.43 10.42 -5.91
C VAL A 38 -0.60 11.54 -5.83
N PHE A 39 -1.20 11.90 -6.96
CA PHE A 39 -2.25 12.92 -7.01
C PHE A 39 -3.46 12.50 -6.16
N LEU A 40 -3.95 11.27 -6.29
CA LEU A 40 -5.09 10.77 -5.54
C LEU A 40 -4.83 10.76 -4.03
N TYR A 41 -3.69 10.23 -3.58
CA TYR A 41 -3.33 10.26 -2.15
C TYR A 41 -3.22 11.69 -1.63
N SER A 42 -2.57 12.58 -2.37
CA SER A 42 -2.43 13.99 -2.00
C SER A 42 -3.79 14.69 -1.89
N ARG A 43 -4.70 14.44 -2.84
CA ARG A 43 -6.06 15.00 -2.80
C ARG A 43 -6.88 14.42 -1.66
N ILE A 44 -6.79 13.11 -1.40
CA ILE A 44 -7.42 12.48 -0.24
C ILE A 44 -6.95 13.15 1.05
N LEU A 45 -5.65 13.30 1.24
CA LEU A 45 -5.07 13.92 2.43
C LEU A 45 -5.48 15.39 2.56
N TYR A 46 -5.49 16.15 1.45
CA TYR A 46 -5.95 17.53 1.44
C TYR A 46 -7.43 17.66 1.84
N VAL A 47 -8.30 16.81 1.30
CA VAL A 47 -9.73 16.79 1.65
C VAL A 47 -9.94 16.46 3.13
N VAL A 48 -9.21 15.45 3.62
CA VAL A 48 -9.33 14.97 5.01
C VAL A 48 -8.74 15.95 6.02
N TRP A 49 -7.59 16.57 5.72
CA TRP A 49 -6.87 17.43 6.67
C TRP A 49 -7.31 18.89 6.61
N VAL A 50 -7.60 19.42 5.41
CA VAL A 50 -7.89 20.84 5.20
C VAL A 50 -9.39 21.08 5.08
N GLN A 51 -10.05 20.45 4.11
CA GLN A 51 -11.44 20.81 3.77
C GLN A 51 -12.48 20.30 4.78
N HIS A 52 -12.36 19.03 5.18
CA HIS A 52 -13.40 18.33 5.95
C HIS A 52 -12.83 17.68 7.22
N LYS A 53 -11.89 18.37 7.88
CA LYS A 53 -11.23 17.91 9.12
C LYS A 53 -12.21 17.40 10.18
N LYS A 54 -13.33 18.11 10.39
CA LYS A 54 -14.35 17.70 11.38
C LYS A 54 -15.11 16.44 11.00
N SER A 55 -15.32 16.19 9.70
CA SER A 55 -16.07 15.02 9.23
C SER A 55 -15.21 13.76 9.17
N TYR A 56 -13.95 13.89 8.76
CA TYR A 56 -13.03 12.75 8.60
C TYR A 56 -12.10 12.55 9.80
N GLY A 57 -12.05 13.48 10.75
CA GLY A 57 -11.31 13.30 12.01
C GLY A 57 -11.72 12.05 12.80
N TYR A 58 -12.92 11.53 12.54
CA TYR A 58 -13.43 10.28 13.11
C TYR A 58 -12.92 9.00 12.41
N HIS A 59 -12.26 9.11 11.26
CA HIS A 59 -11.71 7.96 10.49
C HIS A 59 -10.19 8.05 10.33
N PRO A 60 -9.42 8.01 11.43
CA PRO A 60 -7.97 8.21 11.39
C PRO A 60 -7.21 7.14 10.61
N PHE A 61 -7.70 5.89 10.54
CA PHE A 61 -7.04 4.82 9.79
C PHE A 61 -6.89 5.16 8.30
N PHE A 62 -7.88 5.83 7.74
CA PHE A 62 -7.87 6.25 6.35
C PHE A 62 -6.77 7.28 6.09
N MET A 63 -6.58 8.22 7.03
CA MET A 63 -5.53 9.22 6.98
C MET A 63 -4.14 8.55 7.07
N VAL A 64 -3.93 7.68 8.06
CA VAL A 64 -2.64 6.99 8.24
C VAL A 64 -2.33 6.12 7.02
N TYR A 65 -3.32 5.40 6.49
CA TYR A 65 -3.16 4.59 5.29
C TYR A 65 -2.74 5.44 4.08
N SER A 66 -3.41 6.57 3.85
CA SER A 66 -3.08 7.48 2.75
C SER A 66 -1.71 8.14 2.92
N MET A 67 -1.28 8.47 4.14
CA MET A 67 0.06 9.01 4.40
C MET A 67 1.14 7.99 4.10
N VAL A 68 1.00 6.77 4.62
CA VAL A 68 1.95 5.68 4.36
C VAL A 68 2.02 5.36 2.86
N GLY A 69 0.88 5.28 2.19
CA GLY A 69 0.81 5.07 0.74
C GLY A 69 1.47 6.19 -0.06
N LEU A 70 1.25 7.46 0.31
CA LEU A 70 1.90 8.60 -0.36
C LEU A 70 3.42 8.55 -0.22
N ILE A 71 3.93 8.37 1.00
CA ILE A 71 5.37 8.32 1.27
C ILE A 71 6.00 7.16 0.48
N LEU A 72 5.36 5.99 0.48
CA LEU A 72 5.85 4.83 -0.23
C LEU A 72 5.95 5.08 -1.75
N VAL A 73 4.90 5.63 -2.38
CA VAL A 73 4.92 5.93 -3.82
C VAL A 73 5.95 7.00 -4.15
N LEU A 74 6.15 8.00 -3.30
CA LEU A 74 7.18 9.02 -3.48
C LEU A 74 8.59 8.40 -3.41
N LEU A 75 8.85 7.55 -2.42
CA LEU A 75 10.13 6.83 -2.31
C LEU A 75 10.38 5.92 -3.52
N ASP A 76 9.33 5.28 -4.04
CA ASP A 76 9.44 4.45 -5.24
C ASP A 76 9.77 5.26 -6.49
N ILE A 77 9.11 6.40 -6.71
CA ILE A 77 9.38 7.28 -7.86
C ILE A 77 10.79 7.88 -7.76
N PHE A 78 11.09 8.55 -6.65
CA PHE A 78 12.27 9.41 -6.55
C PHE A 78 13.55 8.69 -6.15
N ILE A 79 13.46 7.49 -5.58
CA ILE A 79 14.63 6.73 -5.14
C ILE A 79 14.68 5.38 -5.84
N THR A 80 13.72 4.49 -5.58
CA THR A 80 13.79 3.09 -6.06
C THR A 80 13.92 3.03 -7.59
N ARG A 81 12.97 3.63 -8.31
CA ARG A 81 12.86 3.52 -9.77
C ARG A 81 13.84 4.43 -10.49
N LEU A 82 14.10 5.60 -9.91
CA LEU A 82 15.07 6.54 -10.46
C LEU A 82 16.44 5.88 -10.58
N PHE A 83 16.95 5.26 -9.51
CA PHE A 83 18.29 4.66 -9.54
C PHE A 83 18.36 3.32 -10.27
N VAL A 84 17.23 2.63 -10.46
CA VAL A 84 17.15 1.38 -11.23
C VAL A 84 17.10 1.64 -12.74
N TYR A 85 16.30 2.61 -13.20
CA TYR A 85 15.94 2.79 -14.62
C TYR A 85 16.54 4.05 -15.27
N VAL A 86 17.35 4.83 -14.54
CA VAL A 86 18.10 5.97 -15.09
C VAL A 86 19.60 5.66 -15.02
N PRO A 87 20.15 4.87 -15.97
CA PRO A 87 21.55 4.44 -15.95
C PRO A 87 22.57 5.57 -15.90
N GLN A 88 22.21 6.77 -16.42
CA GLN A 88 23.07 7.96 -16.42
C GLN A 88 23.41 8.42 -14.99
N LEU A 89 22.54 8.13 -14.03
CA LEU A 89 22.75 8.42 -12.62
C LEU A 89 23.46 7.28 -11.88
N CYS A 90 23.64 6.10 -12.50
CA CYS A 90 24.15 4.91 -11.83
C CYS A 90 25.51 5.16 -11.19
N LEU A 91 26.50 5.62 -11.96
CA LEU A 91 27.85 5.85 -11.45
C LEU A 91 27.91 6.93 -10.34
N PRO A 92 27.42 8.16 -10.55
CA PRO A 92 27.48 9.20 -9.51
C PRO A 92 26.65 8.84 -8.27
N ALA A 93 25.46 8.27 -8.44
CA ALA A 93 24.62 7.91 -7.30
C ALA A 93 25.15 6.69 -6.54
N ALA A 94 25.68 5.66 -7.23
CA ALA A 94 26.29 4.51 -6.55
C ALA A 94 27.51 4.93 -5.73
N GLN A 95 28.38 5.80 -6.27
CA GLN A 95 29.49 6.38 -5.52
C GLN A 95 29.02 7.18 -4.30
N PHE A 96 27.94 7.94 -4.44
CA PHE A 96 27.35 8.71 -3.35
C PHE A 96 26.80 7.82 -2.23
N PHE A 97 26.04 6.76 -2.55
CA PHE A 97 25.51 5.82 -1.56
C PHE A 97 26.60 4.99 -0.88
N ILE A 98 27.63 4.57 -1.63
CA ILE A 98 28.80 3.87 -1.05
C ILE A 98 29.56 4.79 -0.11
N SER A 99 29.75 6.06 -0.49
CA SER A 99 30.40 7.07 0.36
C SER A 99 29.56 7.45 1.58
N ASN A 100 28.23 7.32 1.51
CA ASN A 100 27.30 7.64 2.59
C ASN A 100 26.44 6.42 3.02
N PRO A 101 27.03 5.39 3.67
CA PRO A 101 26.30 4.17 4.04
C PRO A 101 25.08 4.41 4.92
N PHE A 102 25.11 5.46 5.74
CA PHE A 102 23.99 5.88 6.59
C PHE A 102 22.69 6.08 5.81
N LEU A 103 22.77 6.58 4.57
CA LEU A 103 21.57 6.77 3.73
C LEU A 103 20.93 5.43 3.35
N MET A 104 21.74 4.41 3.04
CA MET A 104 21.23 3.07 2.76
C MET A 104 20.66 2.41 4.03
N GLU A 105 21.29 2.64 5.18
CA GLU A 105 20.84 2.15 6.48
C GLU A 105 19.54 2.79 6.96
N LEU A 106 19.24 4.02 6.54
CA LEU A 106 17.98 4.69 6.82
C LEU A 106 16.89 4.33 5.80
N TYR A 107 17.21 4.50 4.51
CA TYR A 107 16.23 4.35 3.43
C TYR A 107 15.69 2.92 3.29
N TYR A 108 16.58 1.91 3.31
CA TYR A 108 16.16 0.55 3.02
C TYR A 108 15.23 -0.02 4.12
N PRO A 109 15.54 0.13 5.42
CA PRO A 109 14.60 -0.23 6.47
C PRO A 109 13.32 0.61 6.44
N LEU A 110 13.37 1.90 6.12
CA LEU A 110 12.18 2.75 6.00
C LEU A 110 11.23 2.24 4.89
N LEU A 111 11.77 1.90 3.71
CA LEU A 111 10.98 1.36 2.61
C LEU A 111 10.27 0.06 3.03
N ASN A 112 11.01 -0.87 3.63
CA ASN A 112 10.48 -2.13 4.13
C ASN A 112 9.47 -1.93 5.28
N TYR A 113 9.71 -0.97 6.16
CA TYR A 113 8.79 -0.57 7.23
C TYR A 113 7.44 -0.17 6.63
N LEU A 114 7.43 0.70 5.62
CA LEU A 114 6.21 1.19 4.99
C LEU A 114 5.44 0.06 4.28
N HIS A 115 6.13 -0.84 3.59
CA HIS A 115 5.53 -2.03 2.98
C HIS A 115 4.91 -2.98 4.01
N CYS A 116 5.46 -3.07 5.22
CA CYS A 116 4.88 -3.84 6.32
C CYS A 116 3.73 -3.10 7.02
N ALA A 117 3.82 -1.78 7.17
CA ALA A 117 2.81 -0.96 7.84
C ALA A 117 1.46 -0.96 7.12
N GLN A 118 1.45 -0.93 5.78
CA GLN A 118 0.23 -0.97 4.97
C GLN A 118 -0.68 -2.18 5.32
N PRO A 119 -0.20 -3.45 5.28
CA PRO A 119 -0.93 -4.61 5.76
C PRO A 119 -1.54 -4.45 7.15
N PHE A 120 -0.78 -3.96 8.15
CA PHE A 120 -1.29 -3.80 9.51
C PHE A 120 -2.46 -2.81 9.57
N ILE A 121 -2.32 -1.65 8.93
CA ILE A 121 -3.38 -0.64 8.91
C ILE A 121 -4.64 -1.22 8.24
N GLN A 122 -4.48 -2.05 7.21
CA GLN A 122 -5.60 -2.73 6.54
C GLN A 122 -6.35 -3.71 7.47
N ILE A 123 -5.67 -4.42 8.37
CA ILE A 123 -6.33 -5.28 9.39
C ILE A 123 -7.27 -4.44 10.25
N PHE A 124 -6.80 -3.29 10.73
CA PHE A 124 -7.64 -2.42 11.57
C PHE A 124 -8.75 -1.75 10.78
N LEU A 125 -8.52 -1.37 9.52
CA LEU A 125 -9.55 -0.82 8.66
C LEU A 125 -10.69 -1.82 8.42
N THR A 126 -10.37 -3.08 8.13
CA THR A 126 -11.35 -4.15 7.91
C THR A 126 -12.07 -4.56 9.19
N THR A 127 -11.38 -4.56 10.33
CA THR A 127 -11.98 -4.81 11.65
C THR A 127 -12.88 -3.65 12.09
N ASN A 128 -12.45 -2.40 11.85
CA ASN A 128 -13.26 -1.20 12.08
C ASN A 128 -14.54 -1.25 11.26
N ARG A 129 -14.44 -1.82 10.06
CA ARG A 129 -15.59 -2.02 9.19
C ARG A 129 -16.56 -3.08 9.71
N MET A 130 -16.05 -4.25 10.09
CA MET A 130 -16.87 -5.33 10.64
C MET A 130 -17.59 -4.87 11.92
N SER A 131 -16.89 -4.18 12.81
CA SER A 131 -17.47 -3.69 14.06
C SER A 131 -18.54 -2.62 13.86
N SER A 132 -18.48 -1.79 12.82
CA SER A 132 -19.55 -0.81 12.52
C SER A 132 -20.87 -1.48 12.13
N VAL A 133 -20.80 -2.68 11.54
CA VAL A 133 -21.97 -3.47 11.14
C VAL A 133 -22.48 -4.36 12.28
N LEU A 134 -21.58 -4.94 13.07
CA LEU A 134 -21.96 -5.82 14.18
C LEU A 134 -22.48 -5.07 15.41
N TRP A 135 -21.84 -3.94 15.75
CA TRP A 135 -22.12 -3.16 16.96
C TRP A 135 -22.23 -1.66 16.66
N PRO A 136 -23.26 -1.20 15.95
CA PRO A 136 -23.36 0.20 15.52
C PRO A 136 -23.43 1.21 16.68
N VAL A 137 -23.93 0.81 17.86
CA VAL A 137 -24.10 1.71 19.02
C VAL A 137 -22.80 1.91 19.80
N ASP A 138 -22.06 0.83 20.03
CA ASP A 138 -20.85 0.84 20.86
C ASP A 138 -19.55 0.97 20.06
N HIS A 139 -19.63 0.82 18.73
CA HIS A 139 -18.48 0.95 17.82
C HIS A 139 -17.71 2.25 18.05
N GLU A 140 -18.39 3.41 18.03
CA GLU A 140 -17.71 4.69 18.15
C GLU A 140 -16.98 4.84 19.48
N LYS A 141 -17.59 4.38 20.58
CA LYS A 141 -16.99 4.41 21.92
C LYS A 141 -15.77 3.49 21.99
N PHE A 142 -15.91 2.25 21.50
CA PHE A 142 -14.84 1.25 21.51
C PHE A 142 -13.60 1.75 20.75
N TRP A 143 -13.79 2.27 19.54
CA TRP A 143 -12.69 2.74 18.72
C TRP A 143 -12.08 4.02 19.28
N LYS A 144 -12.88 4.95 19.81
CA LYS A 144 -12.35 6.19 20.41
C LYS A 144 -11.45 5.91 21.62
N ILE A 145 -11.83 4.97 22.49
CA ILE A 145 -11.05 4.60 23.68
C ILE A 145 -9.75 3.90 23.29
N ASN A 146 -9.82 2.96 22.33
CA ASN A 146 -8.67 2.15 21.94
C ASN A 146 -7.81 2.77 20.84
N PHE A 147 -8.23 3.89 20.24
CA PHE A 147 -7.61 4.45 19.05
C PHE A 147 -6.10 4.66 19.21
N SER A 148 -5.68 5.34 20.28
CA SER A 148 -4.25 5.62 20.53
C SER A 148 -3.44 4.33 20.68
N ARG A 149 -4.00 3.30 21.33
CA ARG A 149 -3.33 2.00 21.49
C ARG A 149 -3.14 1.30 20.15
N ILE A 150 -4.15 1.37 19.29
CA ILE A 150 -4.09 0.77 17.95
C ILE A 150 -3.11 1.53 17.06
N LEU A 151 -3.04 2.87 17.16
CA LEU A 151 -2.06 3.67 16.42
C LEU A 151 -0.62 3.31 16.83
N ILE A 152 -0.36 3.21 18.13
CA ILE A 152 0.94 2.77 18.67
C ILE A 152 1.27 1.36 18.19
N LEU A 153 0.29 0.45 18.20
CA LEU A 153 0.48 -0.91 17.70
C LEU A 153 0.84 -0.93 16.21
N ASN A 154 0.19 -0.12 15.37
CA ASN A 154 0.56 -0.01 13.94
C ASN A 154 1.96 0.59 13.72
N LEU A 155 2.43 1.44 14.63
CA LEU A 155 3.77 2.03 14.57
C LEU A 155 4.85 1.02 14.97
N ILE A 156 4.59 0.20 16.00
CA ILE A 156 5.58 -0.72 16.55
C ILE A 156 5.59 -2.06 15.79
N ALA A 157 4.42 -2.56 15.39
CA ALA A 157 4.28 -3.89 14.80
C ALA A 157 5.20 -4.17 13.58
N PRO A 158 5.40 -3.23 12.64
CA PRO A 158 6.30 -3.47 11.51
C PRO A 158 7.76 -3.74 11.91
N PHE A 159 8.24 -3.17 13.02
CA PHE A 159 9.61 -3.40 13.49
C PHE A 159 9.89 -4.87 13.82
N PHE A 160 8.89 -5.60 14.31
CA PHE A 160 9.00 -7.05 14.56
C PHE A 160 9.15 -7.88 13.28
N PHE A 161 8.83 -7.33 12.10
CA PHE A 161 8.96 -8.02 10.82
C PHE A 161 10.21 -7.57 10.06
N ILE A 162 10.63 -6.31 10.24
CA ILE A 162 11.78 -5.75 9.50
C ILE A 162 13.11 -5.84 10.25
N TRP A 163 13.15 -6.31 11.50
CA TRP A 163 14.36 -6.36 12.32
C TRP A 163 15.58 -6.97 11.61
N ASN A 164 15.40 -8.06 10.84
CA ASN A 164 16.51 -8.69 10.11
C ASN A 164 17.07 -7.74 9.04
N THR A 165 16.23 -6.92 8.40
CA THR A 165 16.68 -5.88 7.45
C THR A 165 17.38 -4.71 8.15
N ILE A 166 17.02 -4.40 9.40
CA ILE A 166 17.67 -3.35 10.20
C ILE A 166 19.09 -3.75 10.55
N ILE A 167 19.30 -4.97 11.06
CA ILE A 167 20.64 -5.43 11.47
C ILE A 167 21.55 -5.83 10.31
N SER A 168 20.97 -6.23 9.17
CA SER A 168 21.74 -6.75 8.03
C SER A 168 22.52 -5.66 7.29
N LYS A 169 23.68 -6.03 6.72
CA LYS A 169 24.48 -5.13 5.87
C LYS A 169 23.75 -4.82 4.56
N LYS A 170 23.69 -3.54 4.18
CA LYS A 170 23.07 -3.09 2.93
C LYS A 170 24.13 -3.03 1.83
N VAL A 171 23.77 -3.49 0.64
CA VAL A 171 24.66 -3.60 -0.53
C VAL A 171 23.91 -3.15 -1.77
N LEU A 172 24.64 -2.61 -2.74
CA LEU A 172 24.08 -2.26 -4.04
C LEU A 172 24.12 -3.49 -4.95
N ILE A 173 23.00 -3.77 -5.61
CA ILE A 173 22.89 -4.77 -6.68
C ILE A 173 22.62 -4.02 -7.97
N PHE A 174 23.49 -4.22 -8.96
CA PHE A 174 23.40 -3.57 -10.26
C PHE A 174 22.56 -4.41 -11.22
N TYR A 175 21.52 -3.81 -11.80
CA TYR A 175 20.67 -4.42 -12.83
C TYR A 175 19.93 -3.34 -13.64
N PHE A 176 19.58 -3.64 -14.90
CA PHE A 176 18.98 -2.68 -15.86
C PHE A 176 19.81 -1.40 -16.10
N GLY A 177 21.14 -1.50 -16.02
CA GLY A 177 22.05 -0.34 -16.15
C GLY A 177 22.07 0.58 -14.93
N GLY A 178 21.17 0.40 -13.96
CA GLY A 178 21.13 1.10 -12.69
C GLY A 178 21.52 0.20 -11.51
N PHE A 179 21.07 0.59 -10.32
CA PHE A 179 21.24 -0.21 -9.11
C PHE A 179 20.02 -0.13 -8.19
N TYR A 180 19.91 -1.11 -7.31
CA TYR A 180 18.96 -1.15 -6.21
C TYR A 180 19.68 -1.52 -4.91
N ILE A 181 19.18 -1.00 -3.80
CA ILE A 181 19.72 -1.32 -2.47
C ILE A 181 19.06 -2.61 -2.00
N ASN A 182 19.87 -3.62 -1.68
CA ASN A 182 19.42 -4.86 -1.05
C ASN A 182 20.21 -5.10 0.25
N TYR A 183 19.90 -6.17 0.98
CA TYR A 183 20.59 -6.53 2.20
C TYR A 183 21.14 -7.96 2.13
N LEU A 184 22.29 -8.16 2.77
CA LEU A 184 22.86 -9.47 3.03
C LEU A 184 22.22 -10.03 4.30
N LYS A 185 21.33 -11.01 4.12
CA LYS A 185 20.62 -11.66 5.22
C LYS A 185 21.61 -12.23 6.24
N ILE A 186 21.61 -11.70 7.47
CA ILE A 186 22.35 -12.31 8.59
C ILE A 186 21.71 -13.65 8.95
N ILE A 187 20.37 -13.67 9.00
CA ILE A 187 19.60 -14.88 9.29
C ILE A 187 18.89 -15.32 7.99
N PRO A 188 19.33 -16.43 7.35
CA PRO A 188 18.87 -16.82 6.02
C PRO A 188 17.36 -17.11 5.93
N TRP A 189 16.79 -17.72 6.99
CA TRP A 189 15.37 -18.10 7.02
C TRP A 189 14.44 -16.89 7.20
N ALA A 190 14.89 -15.85 7.89
CA ALA A 190 14.12 -14.67 8.25
C ALA A 190 14.07 -13.64 7.11
N SER A 191 13.69 -14.07 5.91
CA SER A 191 13.66 -13.19 4.75
C SER A 191 12.46 -12.24 4.75
N MET A 192 12.68 -10.99 4.32
CA MET A 192 11.63 -10.00 4.16
C MET A 192 10.46 -10.49 3.28
N SER A 193 10.74 -11.21 2.20
CA SER A 193 9.70 -11.78 1.32
C SER A 193 8.82 -12.81 2.05
N LEU A 194 9.39 -13.64 2.93
CA LEU A 194 8.63 -14.57 3.76
C LEU A 194 7.74 -13.82 4.77
N PHE A 195 8.27 -12.79 5.41
CA PHE A 195 7.51 -11.96 6.35
C PHE A 195 6.36 -11.19 5.68
N LEU A 196 6.62 -10.60 4.52
CA LEU A 196 5.58 -9.95 3.71
C LEU A 196 4.53 -10.94 3.20
N PHE A 197 4.94 -12.15 2.81
CA PHE A 197 4.02 -13.20 2.42
C PHE A 197 3.09 -13.59 3.57
N ILE A 198 3.63 -13.84 4.77
CA ILE A 198 2.84 -14.21 5.96
C ILE A 198 1.84 -13.11 6.30
N ILE A 199 2.29 -11.86 6.43
CA ILE A 199 1.41 -10.77 6.86
C ILE A 199 0.35 -10.44 5.81
N ARG A 200 0.70 -10.41 4.52
CA ARG A 200 -0.27 -10.14 3.46
C ARG A 200 -1.29 -11.28 3.35
N SER A 201 -0.86 -12.53 3.52
CA SER A 201 -1.78 -13.68 3.56
C SER A 201 -2.72 -13.59 4.76
N ALA A 202 -2.22 -13.23 5.94
CA ALA A 202 -3.04 -13.02 7.13
C ALA A 202 -4.07 -11.88 6.90
N VAL A 203 -3.66 -10.77 6.27
CA VAL A 203 -4.56 -9.68 5.90
C VAL A 203 -5.67 -10.17 4.97
N VAL A 204 -5.33 -10.91 3.92
CA VAL A 204 -6.32 -11.45 2.98
C VAL A 204 -7.30 -12.36 3.72
N MET A 205 -6.83 -13.29 4.55
CA MET A 205 -7.68 -14.20 5.33
C MET A 205 -8.62 -13.44 6.28
N ILE A 206 -8.07 -12.51 7.08
CA ILE A 206 -8.88 -11.68 7.99
C ILE A 206 -9.89 -10.86 7.19
N THR A 207 -9.49 -10.28 6.05
CA THR A 207 -10.39 -9.49 5.21
C THR A 207 -11.53 -10.35 4.67
N VAL A 208 -11.26 -11.56 4.19
CA VAL A 208 -12.31 -12.46 3.69
C VAL A 208 -13.27 -12.86 4.80
N VAL A 209 -12.78 -13.23 5.98
CA VAL A 209 -13.61 -13.61 7.14
C VAL A 209 -14.48 -12.45 7.60
N THR A 210 -13.86 -11.29 7.86
CA THR A 210 -14.57 -10.08 8.31
C THR A 210 -15.61 -9.61 7.29
N THR A 211 -15.27 -9.65 6.00
CA THR A 211 -16.17 -9.30 4.89
C THR A 211 -17.34 -10.27 4.79
N SER A 212 -17.10 -11.57 4.95
CA SER A 212 -18.16 -12.60 4.92
C SER A 212 -19.15 -12.42 6.07
N ILE A 213 -18.65 -12.21 7.30
CA ILE A 213 -19.49 -11.91 8.48
C ILE A 213 -20.29 -10.62 8.25
N THR A 214 -19.63 -9.59 7.70
CA THR A 214 -20.26 -8.30 7.39
C THR A 214 -21.39 -8.46 6.38
N PHE A 215 -21.17 -9.18 5.27
CA PHE A 215 -22.21 -9.45 4.27
C PHE A 215 -23.36 -10.27 4.82
N TRP A 216 -23.06 -11.29 5.63
CA TRP A 216 -24.07 -12.11 6.29
C TRP A 216 -24.97 -11.27 7.19
N LYS A 217 -24.40 -10.45 8.09
CA LYS A 217 -25.18 -9.57 8.97
C LYS A 217 -25.93 -8.49 8.18
N MET A 218 -25.32 -7.94 7.14
CA MET A 218 -25.93 -6.95 6.25
C MET A 218 -27.17 -7.45 5.53
N SER A 219 -27.27 -8.77 5.27
CA SER A 219 -28.46 -9.36 4.63
C SER A 219 -29.73 -9.12 5.46
N HIS A 220 -29.60 -9.01 6.78
CA HIS A 220 -30.69 -8.78 7.74
C HIS A 220 -30.96 -7.30 8.08
N MET A 221 -30.23 -6.34 7.51
CA MET A 221 -30.37 -4.91 7.86
C MET A 221 -31.36 -4.15 6.96
N LYS A 222 -31.94 -3.07 7.50
CA LYS A 222 -32.82 -2.13 6.77
C LYS A 222 -32.11 -1.55 5.54
N ASN A 223 -32.82 -1.46 4.40
CA ASN A 223 -32.28 -1.12 3.08
C ASN A 223 -31.41 0.15 3.01
N ARG A 224 -31.68 1.19 3.81
CA ARG A 224 -30.90 2.44 3.80
C ARG A 224 -29.46 2.25 4.27
N LEU A 225 -29.26 1.57 5.41
CA LEU A 225 -27.92 1.27 5.93
C LEU A 225 -27.21 0.30 5.01
N LYS A 226 -27.93 -0.69 4.47
CA LYS A 226 -27.40 -1.69 3.54
C LYS A 226 -26.69 -1.09 2.33
N LYS A 227 -27.19 0.02 1.75
CA LYS A 227 -26.59 0.63 0.54
C LYS A 227 -25.27 1.37 0.82
N SER A 228 -25.23 2.20 1.86
CA SER A 228 -23.98 2.82 2.32
C SER A 228 -22.99 1.74 2.69
N GLU A 229 -23.48 0.76 3.49
CA GLU A 229 -22.59 -0.19 4.08
C GLU A 229 -21.97 -1.17 3.07
N GLY A 230 -22.78 -1.54 2.07
CA GLY A 230 -22.38 -2.47 1.03
C GLY A 230 -21.33 -1.93 0.09
N THR A 231 -21.35 -0.63 -0.20
CA THR A 231 -20.35 -0.02 -1.08
C THR A 231 -18.96 -0.07 -0.43
N LEU A 232 -18.85 0.24 0.86
CA LEU A 232 -17.58 0.17 1.58
C LEU A 232 -17.12 -1.28 1.82
N CYS A 233 -18.06 -2.22 2.03
CA CYS A 233 -17.75 -3.65 2.12
C CYS A 233 -17.16 -4.17 0.79
N LYS A 234 -17.79 -3.82 -0.35
CA LYS A 234 -17.26 -4.13 -1.69
C LYS A 234 -15.88 -3.53 -1.91
N ALA A 235 -15.60 -2.35 -1.36
CA ALA A 235 -14.28 -1.74 -1.43
C ALA A 235 -13.24 -2.49 -0.61
N CYS A 236 -13.58 -2.94 0.60
CA CYS A 236 -12.68 -3.79 1.39
C CYS A 236 -12.36 -5.10 0.66
N ALA A 237 -13.37 -5.71 0.04
CA ALA A 237 -13.20 -6.89 -0.81
C ALA A 237 -12.30 -6.60 -2.02
N ALA A 238 -12.51 -5.48 -2.72
CA ALA A 238 -11.67 -5.08 -3.84
C ALA A 238 -10.22 -4.80 -3.39
N ASN A 239 -10.02 -4.17 -2.23
CA ASN A 239 -8.69 -3.94 -1.67
C ASN A 239 -7.98 -5.25 -1.29
N SER A 240 -8.73 -6.28 -0.89
CA SER A 240 -8.16 -7.61 -0.62
C SER A 240 -7.52 -8.26 -1.86
N ILE A 241 -8.10 -8.01 -3.04
CA ILE A 241 -7.53 -8.47 -4.32
C ILE A 241 -6.21 -7.75 -4.59
N CYS A 242 -6.12 -6.46 -4.28
CA CYS A 242 -4.88 -5.70 -4.37
C CYS A 242 -3.77 -6.21 -3.44
N PHE A 243 -4.11 -6.79 -2.27
CA PHE A 243 -3.14 -7.45 -1.39
C PHE A 243 -2.78 -8.87 -1.83
N LEU A 244 -3.69 -9.57 -2.52
CA LEU A 244 -3.48 -10.91 -3.03
C LEU A 244 -2.38 -10.95 -4.10
N VAL A 245 -2.38 -9.99 -5.04
CA VAL A 245 -1.39 -9.92 -6.13
C VAL A 245 0.06 -9.93 -5.61
N PRO A 246 0.49 -8.99 -4.75
CA PRO A 246 1.84 -9.03 -4.21
C PRO A 246 2.07 -10.23 -3.29
N ALA A 247 1.05 -10.75 -2.58
CA ALA A 247 1.21 -11.97 -1.78
C ALA A 247 1.58 -13.18 -2.65
N VAL A 248 0.98 -13.33 -3.85
CA VAL A 248 1.30 -14.41 -4.79
C VAL A 248 2.75 -14.32 -5.26
N PHE A 249 3.23 -13.13 -5.63
CA PHE A 249 4.62 -12.96 -6.08
C PHE A 249 5.65 -13.20 -4.96
N GLU A 250 5.35 -12.77 -3.72
CA GLU A 250 6.19 -13.11 -2.57
C GLU A 250 6.15 -14.61 -2.27
N ALA A 251 5.00 -15.27 -2.42
CA ALA A 251 4.89 -16.73 -2.30
C ALA A 251 5.75 -17.44 -3.34
N MET A 252 5.71 -17.00 -4.61
CA MET A 252 6.55 -17.55 -5.67
C MET A 252 8.04 -17.40 -5.32
N LYS A 253 8.45 -16.24 -4.81
CA LYS A 253 9.84 -15.98 -4.40
C LYS A 253 10.29 -16.82 -3.19
N VAL A 254 9.37 -17.16 -2.30
CA VAL A 254 9.63 -17.97 -1.10
C VAL A 254 9.63 -19.47 -1.41
N LEU A 255 8.65 -19.95 -2.17
CA LEU A 255 8.44 -21.36 -2.49
C LEU A 255 9.34 -21.85 -3.63
N ASN A 256 9.75 -20.97 -4.54
CA ASN A 256 10.63 -21.29 -5.66
C ASN A 256 11.91 -20.44 -5.58
N THR A 257 13.00 -21.06 -5.13
CA THR A 257 14.30 -20.40 -4.99
C THR A 257 14.90 -19.95 -6.31
N ASP A 258 14.56 -20.61 -7.42
CA ASP A 258 15.06 -20.26 -8.74
C ASP A 258 14.38 -18.98 -9.22
N TRP A 259 13.05 -18.89 -9.07
CA TRP A 259 12.30 -17.66 -9.33
C TRP A 259 12.87 -16.48 -8.52
N GLY A 260 13.16 -16.68 -7.24
CA GLY A 260 13.74 -15.63 -6.40
C GLY A 260 15.14 -15.14 -6.82
N LYS A 261 15.87 -15.92 -7.63
CA LYS A 261 17.18 -15.54 -8.20
C LYS A 261 17.07 -14.99 -9.61
N HIS A 262 16.00 -15.33 -10.34
CA HIS A 262 15.80 -14.84 -11.70
C HIS A 262 15.60 -13.32 -11.74
N TRP A 263 16.26 -12.66 -12.69
CA TRP A 263 16.18 -11.20 -12.90
C TRP A 263 14.73 -10.71 -13.09
N LEU A 264 13.87 -11.54 -13.69
CA LEU A 264 12.44 -11.25 -13.89
C LEU A 264 11.71 -11.02 -12.57
N ALA A 265 12.06 -11.72 -11.49
CA ALA A 265 11.43 -11.50 -10.20
C ALA A 265 11.68 -10.08 -9.68
N TYR A 266 12.88 -9.53 -9.91
CA TYR A 266 13.22 -8.16 -9.53
C TYR A 266 12.49 -7.11 -10.38
N LEU A 267 12.11 -7.45 -11.62
CA LEU A 267 11.30 -6.58 -12.47
C LEU A 267 9.81 -6.65 -12.10
N VAL A 268 9.26 -7.85 -11.91
CA VAL A 268 7.82 -8.06 -11.74
C VAL A 268 7.35 -7.75 -10.32
N GLN A 269 8.20 -7.92 -9.31
CA GLN A 269 7.84 -7.67 -7.91
C GLN A 269 7.42 -6.21 -7.65
N PRO A 270 8.14 -5.17 -8.15
CA PRO A 270 7.68 -3.78 -8.08
C PRO A 270 6.30 -3.57 -8.72
N PHE A 271 6.04 -4.15 -9.89
CA PHE A 271 4.72 -4.07 -10.53
C PHE A 271 3.61 -4.66 -9.66
N ALA A 272 3.89 -5.76 -8.95
CA ALA A 272 2.93 -6.33 -8.01
C ALA A 272 2.65 -5.40 -6.82
N TRP A 273 3.65 -4.67 -6.34
CA TRP A 273 3.46 -3.64 -5.31
C TRP A 273 2.72 -2.41 -5.86
N ASP A 274 2.86 -2.07 -7.14
CA ASP A 274 2.13 -0.97 -7.77
C ASP A 274 0.65 -1.23 -7.85
N VAL A 275 0.25 -2.47 -8.15
CA VAL A 275 -1.16 -2.86 -8.12
C VAL A 275 -1.78 -2.54 -6.76
N LEU A 276 -1.04 -2.73 -5.68
CA LEU A 276 -1.47 -2.35 -4.34
C LEU A 276 -1.46 -0.83 -4.14
N ASN A 277 -0.36 -0.17 -4.48
CA ASN A 277 -0.16 1.25 -4.22
C ASN A 277 -1.08 2.17 -5.04
N VAL A 278 -1.36 1.80 -6.29
CA VAL A 278 -2.27 2.50 -7.22
C VAL A 278 -3.71 2.02 -7.02
N GLY A 279 -3.92 0.72 -6.81
CA GLY A 279 -5.25 0.14 -6.65
C GLY A 279 -5.96 0.63 -5.39
N SER A 280 -5.25 0.73 -4.26
CA SER A 280 -5.85 1.14 -2.98
C SER A 280 -6.57 2.51 -3.02
N PRO A 281 -5.95 3.62 -3.45
CA PRO A 281 -6.60 4.93 -3.48
C PRO A 281 -7.74 4.97 -4.51
N LEU A 282 -7.62 4.24 -5.63
CA LEU A 282 -8.71 4.11 -6.59
C LEU A 282 -9.92 3.44 -5.95
N VAL A 283 -9.72 2.29 -5.30
CA VAL A 283 -10.77 1.56 -4.58
C VAL A 283 -11.41 2.45 -3.53
N MET A 284 -10.62 3.20 -2.75
CA MET A 284 -11.10 4.13 -1.72
C MET A 284 -12.00 5.24 -2.28
N ILE A 285 -11.63 5.84 -3.43
CA ILE A 285 -12.41 6.89 -4.08
C ILE A 285 -13.68 6.34 -4.71
N PHE A 286 -13.63 5.17 -5.35
CA PHE A 286 -14.81 4.54 -5.93
C PHE A 286 -15.80 4.06 -4.87
N ALA A 287 -15.32 3.70 -3.68
CA ALA A 287 -16.14 3.24 -2.56
C ALA A 287 -17.03 4.32 -1.96
N SER A 288 -16.48 5.52 -1.77
CA SER A 288 -17.19 6.58 -1.08
C SER A 288 -17.68 7.62 -2.08
N GLY A 289 -18.98 7.57 -2.37
CA GLY A 289 -19.62 8.60 -3.19
C GLY A 289 -19.47 10.01 -2.61
N GLN A 290 -19.32 10.13 -1.28
CA GLN A 290 -19.00 11.40 -0.61
C GLN A 290 -17.56 11.81 -0.92
N LEU A 291 -16.58 10.94 -0.66
CA LEU A 291 -15.17 11.24 -0.93
C LEU A 291 -14.93 11.56 -2.40
N ARG A 292 -15.56 10.84 -3.32
CA ARG A 292 -15.49 11.12 -4.76
C ARG A 292 -16.00 12.52 -5.08
N THR A 293 -17.14 12.91 -4.50
CA THR A 293 -17.69 14.25 -4.67
C THR A 293 -16.78 15.31 -4.08
N HIS A 294 -16.18 15.08 -2.92
CA HIS A 294 -15.25 16.02 -2.28
C HIS A 294 -13.90 16.10 -3.00
N ALA A 295 -13.34 14.99 -3.47
CA ALA A 295 -12.05 14.94 -4.14
C ALA A 295 -12.06 15.57 -5.54
N PHE A 296 -13.15 15.36 -6.29
CA PHE A 296 -13.32 15.89 -7.65
C PHE A 296 -14.19 17.15 -7.72
N ASN A 297 -14.71 17.66 -6.59
CA ASN A 297 -15.65 18.79 -6.54
C ASN A 297 -16.85 18.64 -7.50
N ILE A 298 -17.25 17.42 -7.83
CA ILE A 298 -18.38 17.18 -8.74
C ILE A 298 -19.65 17.46 -7.94
N LYS A 299 -20.20 18.67 -8.07
CA LYS A 299 -21.54 19.02 -7.58
C LYS A 299 -22.50 17.97 -8.14
N ARG A 300 -23.10 17.15 -7.26
CA ARG A 300 -24.27 16.37 -7.69
C ARG A 300 -25.27 17.38 -8.23
N PRO A 301 -25.91 17.14 -9.40
CA PRO A 301 -27.09 17.90 -9.74
C PRO A 301 -28.03 17.75 -8.54
N VAL A 302 -28.34 18.87 -7.89
CA VAL A 302 -29.45 18.93 -6.95
C VAL A 302 -30.63 18.47 -7.78
N LEU A 303 -31.10 17.25 -7.52
CA LEU A 303 -32.41 16.84 -7.97
C LEU A 303 -33.35 17.86 -7.33
N LYS A 304 -33.75 18.88 -8.11
CA LYS A 304 -34.93 19.68 -7.83
C LYS A 304 -35.99 18.65 -7.50
N ARG A 305 -36.45 18.62 -6.25
CA ARG A 305 -37.68 17.93 -5.88
C ARG A 305 -38.76 18.69 -6.64
N SER A 306 -39.00 18.27 -7.87
CA SER A 306 -40.01 18.81 -8.75
C SER A 306 -41.34 18.47 -8.11
N ASN A 307 -42.05 19.51 -7.69
CA ASN A 307 -43.49 19.48 -7.49
C ASN A 307 -44.13 18.92 -8.76
N SER A 308 -44.70 17.73 -8.71
CA SER A 308 -45.72 17.29 -9.66
C SER A 308 -46.38 15.98 -9.21
N ILE A 309 -47.70 15.94 -9.45
CA ILE A 309 -48.64 14.82 -9.41
C ILE A 309 -49.34 14.63 -8.05
N LEU A 310 -50.43 15.36 -7.75
CA LEU A 310 -51.83 15.27 -8.23
C LEU A 310 -52.66 14.11 -7.66
N VAL A 311 -53.91 14.49 -7.35
CA VAL A 311 -55.17 13.72 -7.21
C VAL A 311 -55.65 13.40 -5.79
N SER A 312 -56.37 14.38 -5.24
CA SER A 312 -57.79 14.36 -4.87
C SER A 312 -58.40 13.12 -4.17
N SER A 313 -59.01 13.42 -3.01
CA SER A 313 -60.21 12.83 -2.41
C SER A 313 -60.28 11.31 -2.19
N MET A 314 -60.28 10.90 -0.92
CA MET A 314 -61.40 10.14 -0.35
C MET A 314 -61.60 10.54 1.10
N THR A 315 -62.76 11.14 1.34
CA THR A 315 -63.45 11.30 2.62
C THR A 315 -63.76 9.94 3.24
N ASN A 316 -63.46 9.80 4.53
CA ASN A 316 -64.39 9.38 5.58
C ASN A 316 -63.94 10.05 6.88
#